data_AF-A0A1S0TKT6-F1
#
_entry.id   AF-A0A1S0TKT6-F1
#
_cell.length_a   1.000
_cell.length_b   1.000
_cell.length_c   1.000
_cell.angle_alpha   90.00
_cell.angle_beta   90.00
_cell.angle_gamma   90.00
#
_symmetry.space_group_name_H-M   'P 1'
#
loop_
_entity.id
_entity.type
_entity.pdbx_description
1 polymer ?
#
loop_
_entity_poly.entity_id
_entity_poly.type
_entity_poly.pdbx_seq_one_letter_code
_entity_poly.pdbx_strand_id
1 'polypeptide(L)'
;MVLEVPPEKQNATKLDTTLLPLNHSKILVPYIQAMAAAPFALNALQLENNGKVWNILEIGLGTGILNSFLHNVFTNINITAIELEQGMYEIAKKYFGLIEDNYQRVIIEDGLRYLQKTSSSQSKFNVIFIDACYDRIVDEVMCPVEAFMLKQNLHIVKKALTKNGIVVLSVLTFEENELRKIQKRYTDVFGSCHLITDGLNLVNHVLACGEYRRNKAKFVRKLKEIYQKFEFNSEPNID
;
A
#
# COMPACT_ATOMS: atom_id res chain seq x y z
N MET A 1 -1.08 1.67 -12.48
CA MET A 1 -0.53 1.31 -13.79
C MET A 1 -1.53 1.69 -14.86
N VAL A 2 -1.08 2.12 -16.04
CA VAL A 2 -1.92 2.32 -17.22
C VAL A 2 -1.29 1.69 -18.45
N LEU A 3 -2.10 1.27 -19.42
CA LEU A 3 -1.61 0.96 -20.77
C LEU A 3 -1.43 2.27 -21.53
N GLU A 4 -0.25 2.49 -22.10
CA GLU A 4 -0.02 3.64 -22.95
C GLU A 4 -0.31 3.29 -24.40
N VAL A 5 -1.09 4.14 -25.07
CA VAL A 5 -1.33 4.04 -26.50
C VAL A 5 -0.34 4.96 -27.20
N PRO A 6 0.65 4.42 -27.94
CA PRO A 6 1.60 5.23 -28.68
C PRO A 6 0.88 6.17 -29.67
N PRO A 7 1.40 7.39 -29.91
CA PRO A 7 0.77 8.36 -30.82
C PRO A 7 0.39 7.79 -32.18
N GLU A 8 1.24 6.94 -32.75
CA GLU A 8 1.03 6.29 -34.05
C GLU A 8 -0.12 5.26 -34.05
N LYS A 9 -0.56 4.80 -32.87
CA LYS A 9 -1.65 3.83 -32.70
C LYS A 9 -2.96 4.47 -32.22
N GLN A 10 -3.01 5.78 -31.97
CA GLN A 10 -4.21 6.45 -31.41
C GLN A 10 -5.43 6.39 -32.33
N ASN A 11 -5.22 6.36 -33.66
CA ASN A 11 -6.30 6.28 -34.66
C ASN A 11 -6.48 4.86 -35.22
N ALA A 12 -5.88 3.85 -34.60
CA ALA A 12 -5.98 2.47 -35.08
C ALA A 12 -7.41 1.93 -34.89
N THR A 13 -7.97 1.33 -35.95
CA THR A 13 -9.30 0.70 -35.90
C THR A 13 -9.31 -0.62 -35.10
N LYS A 14 -8.13 -1.22 -34.89
CA LYS A 14 -7.91 -2.36 -34.01
C LYS A 14 -6.61 -2.14 -33.25
N LEU A 15 -6.66 -2.39 -31.94
CA LEU A 15 -5.52 -2.23 -31.04
C LEU A 15 -5.28 -3.55 -30.32
N ASP A 16 -4.11 -4.14 -30.52
CA ASP A 16 -3.66 -5.28 -29.73
C ASP A 16 -3.10 -4.75 -28.40
N THR A 17 -3.90 -4.88 -27.34
CA THR A 17 -3.56 -4.39 -26.00
C THR A 17 -2.40 -5.15 -25.37
N THR A 18 -2.07 -6.35 -25.84
CA THR A 18 -0.94 -7.14 -25.35
C THR A 18 0.42 -6.55 -25.76
N LEU A 19 0.41 -5.65 -26.75
CA LEU A 19 1.60 -4.97 -27.26
C LEU A 19 1.74 -3.54 -26.73
N LEU A 20 0.82 -3.09 -25.86
CA LEU A 20 0.89 -1.75 -25.30
C LEU A 20 1.83 -1.75 -24.09
N PRO A 21 2.75 -0.78 -24.00
CA PRO A 21 3.62 -0.67 -22.85
C PRO A 21 2.82 -0.30 -21.59
N LEU A 22 3.27 -0.84 -20.47
CA LEU A 22 2.75 -0.53 -19.15
C LEU A 22 3.49 0.66 -18.58
N ASN A 23 2.75 1.68 -18.15
CA ASN A 23 3.29 2.79 -17.39
C ASN A 23 3.01 2.58 -15.90
N HIS A 24 4.09 2.30 -15.15
CA HIS A 24 4.07 2.14 -13.70
C HIS A 24 4.17 3.45 -12.93
N SER A 25 4.49 4.57 -13.57
CA SER A 25 4.52 5.91 -12.95
C SER A 25 3.15 6.47 -12.61
N LYS A 26 2.05 5.78 -12.95
CA LYS A 26 0.68 6.24 -12.70
C LYS A 26 -0.09 5.22 -11.89
N ILE A 27 -0.92 5.67 -10.96
CA ILE A 27 -1.90 4.84 -10.24
C ILE A 27 -3.27 5.43 -10.54
N LEU A 28 -4.25 4.64 -10.97
CA LEU A 28 -5.63 5.11 -11.22
C LEU A 28 -6.61 4.73 -10.11
N VAL A 29 -6.23 3.79 -9.25
CA VAL A 29 -7.12 3.26 -8.21
C VAL A 29 -6.98 4.13 -6.96
N PRO A 30 -8.05 4.81 -6.51
CA PRO A 30 -7.94 5.85 -5.46
C PRO A 30 -7.35 5.38 -4.13
N TYR A 31 -7.75 4.20 -3.63
CA TYR A 31 -7.19 3.72 -2.35
C TYR A 31 -5.70 3.42 -2.47
N ILE A 32 -5.23 2.91 -3.63
CA ILE A 32 -3.80 2.67 -3.86
C ILE A 32 -3.04 4.01 -3.92
N GLN A 33 -3.62 5.06 -4.51
CA GLN A 33 -3.05 6.42 -4.47
C GLN A 33 -2.88 6.89 -3.01
N ALA A 34 -3.91 6.70 -2.17
CA ALA A 34 -3.85 7.05 -0.76
C ALA A 34 -2.78 6.24 0.00
N MET A 35 -2.68 4.93 -0.26
CA MET A 35 -1.65 4.07 0.33
C MET A 35 -0.24 4.53 -0.07
N ALA A 36 0.00 4.80 -1.34
CA ALA A 36 1.29 5.28 -1.83
C ALA A 36 1.67 6.65 -1.25
N ALA A 37 0.71 7.55 -1.06
CA ALA A 37 0.96 8.91 -0.61
C ALA A 37 1.12 9.06 0.92
N ALA A 38 0.40 8.26 1.71
CA ALA A 38 0.35 8.40 3.17
C ALA A 38 1.73 8.35 3.86
N PRO A 39 2.68 7.46 3.49
CA PRO A 39 4.00 7.44 4.11
C PRO A 39 4.81 8.72 3.92
N PHE A 40 4.70 9.36 2.76
CA PHE A 40 5.38 10.63 2.50
C PHE A 40 4.70 11.79 3.25
N ALA A 41 3.36 11.78 3.32
CA ALA A 41 2.62 12.79 4.06
C ALA A 41 2.88 12.76 5.58
N LEU A 42 3.18 11.57 6.13
CA LEU A 42 3.58 11.37 7.53
C LEU A 42 5.09 11.50 7.77
N ASN A 43 5.91 11.71 6.72
CA ASN A 43 7.37 11.72 6.77
C ASN A 43 7.99 10.38 7.23
N ALA A 44 7.26 9.27 7.08
CA ALA A 44 7.83 7.93 7.22
C ALA A 44 8.78 7.60 6.06
N LEU A 45 8.49 8.17 4.88
CA LEU A 45 9.36 8.24 3.71
C LEU A 45 9.65 9.69 3.35
N GLN A 46 10.73 9.92 2.60
CA GLN A 46 11.13 11.24 2.09
C GLN A 46 11.31 11.16 0.58
N LEU A 47 10.93 12.23 -0.12
CA LEU A 47 11.06 12.33 -1.57
C LEU A 47 12.53 12.49 -2.01
N GLU A 48 13.33 13.18 -1.20
CA GLU A 48 14.74 13.42 -1.49
C GLU A 48 15.59 12.22 -1.05
N ASN A 49 16.42 11.74 -1.97
CA ASN A 49 17.36 10.67 -1.70
C ASN A 49 18.65 11.24 -1.10
N ASN A 50 18.70 11.32 0.23
CA ASN A 50 19.90 11.71 0.97
C ASN A 50 20.85 10.52 1.21
N GLY A 51 20.99 9.63 0.22
CA GLY A 51 21.75 8.38 0.32
C GLY A 51 21.12 7.31 1.22
N LYS A 52 19.89 7.54 1.69
CA LYS A 52 19.17 6.63 2.56
C LYS A 52 18.27 5.70 1.76
N VAL A 53 18.39 4.40 2.02
CA VAL A 53 17.47 3.37 1.52
C VAL A 53 16.33 3.17 2.51
N TRP A 54 15.10 3.15 2.02
CA TRP A 54 13.89 2.88 2.79
C TRP A 54 13.44 1.44 2.58
N ASN A 55 13.22 0.70 3.65
CA ASN A 55 12.73 -0.68 3.56
C ASN A 55 11.21 -0.71 3.69
N ILE A 56 10.54 -1.31 2.72
CA ILE A 56 9.09 -1.48 2.68
C ILE A 56 8.76 -2.97 2.67
N LEU A 57 7.77 -3.35 3.47
CA LEU A 57 7.09 -4.63 3.38
C LEU A 57 5.69 -4.40 2.84
N GLU A 58 5.27 -5.18 1.86
CA GLU A 58 3.89 -5.25 1.41
C GLU A 58 3.35 -6.65 1.65
N ILE A 59 2.16 -6.76 2.23
CA ILE A 59 1.49 -8.04 2.47
C ILE A 59 0.20 -8.04 1.65
N GLY A 60 0.14 -8.96 0.68
CA GLY A 60 -0.80 -8.92 -0.43
C GLY A 60 -0.19 -8.17 -1.61
N LEU A 61 0.21 -8.89 -2.66
CA LEU A 61 0.77 -8.31 -3.88
C LEU A 61 -0.35 -7.83 -4.81
N GLY A 62 -1.42 -8.62 -4.91
CA GLY A 62 -2.46 -8.44 -5.91
C GLY A 62 -1.86 -8.34 -7.32
N THR A 63 -2.14 -7.24 -8.02
CA THR A 63 -1.59 -7.00 -9.37
C THR A 63 -0.23 -6.29 -9.36
N GLY A 64 0.32 -5.98 -8.18
CA GLY A 64 1.62 -5.34 -8.02
C GLY A 64 1.65 -3.85 -8.38
N ILE A 65 0.50 -3.17 -8.42
CA ILE A 65 0.43 -1.74 -8.82
C ILE A 65 1.16 -0.84 -7.83
N LEU A 66 0.99 -1.07 -6.52
CA LEU A 66 1.58 -0.24 -5.47
C LEU A 66 3.11 -0.33 -5.47
N ASN A 67 3.65 -1.54 -5.36
CA ASN A 67 5.10 -1.74 -5.37
C ASN A 67 5.74 -1.36 -6.70
N SER A 68 5.12 -1.70 -7.84
CA SER A 68 5.70 -1.33 -9.15
C SER A 68 5.75 0.18 -9.33
N PHE A 69 4.75 0.93 -8.85
CA PHE A 69 4.82 2.39 -8.82
C PHE A 69 5.99 2.89 -7.95
N LEU A 70 6.09 2.41 -6.71
CA LEU A 70 7.14 2.85 -5.80
C LEU A 70 8.54 2.50 -6.32
N HIS A 71 8.71 1.31 -6.88
CA HIS A 71 9.98 0.85 -7.46
C HIS A 71 10.37 1.65 -8.71
N ASN A 72 9.40 1.95 -9.58
CA ASN A 72 9.64 2.71 -10.80
C ASN A 72 9.96 4.19 -10.51
N VAL A 73 9.31 4.80 -9.51
CA VAL A 73 9.47 6.23 -9.19
C VAL A 73 10.69 6.48 -8.29
N PHE A 74 11.09 5.52 -7.44
CA PHE A 74 12.14 5.72 -6.43
C PHE A 74 13.25 4.67 -6.51
N THR A 75 14.48 5.13 -6.70
CA THR A 75 15.67 4.26 -6.77
C THR A 75 16.21 3.83 -5.40
N ASN A 76 15.68 4.41 -4.31
CA ASN A 76 16.15 4.18 -2.94
C ASN A 76 15.08 3.52 -2.04
N ILE A 77 14.12 2.81 -2.63
CA ILE A 77 13.12 2.03 -1.90
C ILE A 77 13.40 0.54 -2.16
N ASN A 78 13.66 -0.21 -1.09
CA ASN A 78 13.81 -1.66 -1.09
C ASN A 78 12.49 -2.31 -0.65
N ILE A 79 11.81 -2.98 -1.58
CA ILE A 79 10.48 -3.55 -1.42
C ILE A 79 10.58 -5.07 -1.29
N THR A 80 9.93 -5.60 -0.26
CA THR A 80 9.60 -7.02 -0.16
C THR A 80 8.09 -7.13 -0.19
N ALA A 81 7.53 -7.74 -1.24
CA ALA A 81 6.12 -8.09 -1.28
C ALA A 81 5.96 -9.55 -0.86
N ILE A 82 5.00 -9.81 0.02
CA ILE A 82 4.62 -11.15 0.46
C ILE A 82 3.27 -11.48 -0.14
N GLU A 83 3.22 -12.55 -0.91
CA GLU A 83 2.00 -13.02 -1.58
C GLU A 83 1.71 -14.46 -1.16
N LEU A 84 0.45 -14.75 -0.85
CA LEU A 84 0.02 -16.08 -0.45
C LEU A 84 -0.15 -17.00 -1.67
N GLU A 85 -0.66 -16.45 -2.77
CA GLU A 85 -1.10 -17.20 -3.94
C GLU A 85 -0.10 -17.09 -5.11
N GLN A 86 0.53 -18.22 -5.46
CA GLN A 86 1.44 -18.34 -6.60
C GLN A 86 0.82 -17.82 -7.91
N GLY A 87 -0.46 -18.11 -8.15
CA GLY A 87 -1.17 -17.65 -9.36
C GLY A 87 -1.26 -16.12 -9.44
N MET A 88 -1.34 -15.44 -8.30
CA MET A 88 -1.42 -13.98 -8.27
C MET A 88 -0.08 -13.34 -8.63
N TYR A 89 1.02 -13.90 -8.13
CA TYR A 89 2.37 -13.55 -8.57
C TYR A 89 2.58 -13.73 -10.07
N GLU A 90 2.14 -14.87 -10.64
CA GLU A 90 2.25 -15.13 -12.07
C GLU A 90 1.48 -14.11 -12.91
N ILE A 91 0.28 -13.72 -12.46
CA ILE A 91 -0.51 -12.69 -13.12
C ILE A 91 0.19 -11.33 -13.04
N ALA A 92 0.70 -10.94 -11.88
CA ALA A 92 1.42 -9.68 -11.69
C ALA A 92 2.65 -9.60 -12.62
N LYS A 93 3.41 -10.69 -12.73
CA LYS A 93 4.59 -10.79 -13.58
C LYS A 93 4.25 -10.79 -15.08
N LYS A 94 3.27 -11.60 -15.48
CA LYS A 94 2.93 -11.79 -16.90
C LYS A 94 2.15 -10.63 -17.51
N TYR A 95 1.19 -10.08 -16.77
CA TYR A 95 0.22 -9.12 -17.32
C TYR A 95 0.37 -7.70 -16.76
N PHE A 96 0.97 -7.54 -15.59
CA PHE A 96 1.16 -6.24 -14.94
C PHE A 96 2.62 -5.79 -14.91
N GLY A 97 3.51 -6.58 -15.53
CA GLY A 97 4.90 -6.20 -15.77
C GLY A 97 5.74 -6.10 -14.51
N LEU A 98 5.39 -6.79 -13.43
CA LEU A 98 6.18 -6.81 -12.19
C LEU A 98 7.66 -7.14 -12.50
N ILE A 99 8.56 -6.25 -12.09
CA ILE A 99 10.02 -6.41 -12.19
C ILE A 99 10.58 -6.84 -10.84
N GLU A 100 11.46 -7.84 -10.82
CA GLU A 100 12.20 -8.21 -9.61
C GLU A 100 13.69 -7.98 -9.83
N ASP A 101 14.34 -7.35 -8.86
CA ASP A 101 15.75 -7.01 -8.87
C ASP A 101 16.30 -6.88 -7.44
N ASN A 102 17.42 -6.16 -7.25
CA ASN A 102 18.02 -5.97 -5.93
C ASN A 102 17.19 -5.12 -4.96
N TYR A 103 16.25 -4.31 -5.47
CA TYR A 103 15.40 -3.40 -4.71
C TYR A 103 13.93 -3.80 -4.71
N GLN A 104 13.51 -4.80 -5.50
CA GLN A 104 12.16 -5.35 -5.45
C GLN A 104 12.16 -6.87 -5.56
N ARG A 105 11.49 -7.54 -4.64
CA ARG A 105 11.34 -9.00 -4.65
C ARG A 105 9.96 -9.43 -4.14
N VAL A 106 9.45 -10.53 -4.66
CA VAL A 106 8.26 -11.20 -4.14
C VAL A 106 8.64 -12.51 -3.45
N ILE A 107 8.02 -12.76 -2.30
CA ILE A 107 8.16 -14.01 -1.57
C ILE A 107 6.77 -14.64 -1.45
N ILE A 108 6.65 -15.88 -1.94
CA ILE A 108 5.41 -16.65 -1.85
C ILE A 108 5.33 -17.33 -0.49
N GLU A 109 4.64 -16.70 0.45
CA GLU A 109 4.56 -17.12 1.84
C GLU A 109 3.34 -16.50 2.54
N ASP A 110 2.91 -17.08 3.67
CA ASP A 110 2.00 -16.43 4.59
C ASP A 110 2.65 -15.18 5.23
N GLY A 111 2.00 -14.02 5.09
CA GLY A 111 2.52 -12.73 5.57
C GLY A 111 2.76 -12.67 7.08
N LEU A 112 1.90 -13.30 7.88
CA LEU A 112 2.07 -13.35 9.33
C LEU A 112 3.24 -14.25 9.71
N ARG A 113 3.41 -15.39 9.04
CA ARG A 113 4.54 -16.30 9.23
C ARG A 113 5.86 -15.62 8.86
N TYR A 114 5.89 -14.87 7.75
CA TYR A 114 7.05 -14.07 7.36
C TYR A 114 7.40 -13.01 8.42
N LEU A 115 6.40 -12.29 8.92
CA LEU A 115 6.57 -11.31 9.99
C LEU A 115 7.09 -11.94 11.29
N GLN A 116 6.56 -13.11 11.69
CA GLN A 116 7.02 -13.83 12.88
C GLN A 116 8.51 -14.18 12.79
N LYS A 117 8.94 -14.74 11.65
CA LYS A 117 10.36 -15.06 11.38
C LYS A 117 11.26 -13.82 11.41
N THR A 118 10.79 -12.73 10.80
CA THR A 118 11.59 -11.50 10.63
C THR A 118 11.57 -10.62 11.90
N SER A 119 10.57 -10.76 12.76
CA SER A 119 10.46 -9.98 14.00
C SER A 119 11.64 -10.16 14.96
N SER A 120 12.27 -11.35 14.92
CA SER A 120 13.49 -11.70 15.64
C SER A 120 14.78 -11.20 14.98
N SER A 121 14.70 -10.71 13.74
CA SER A 121 15.85 -10.15 13.01
C SER A 121 16.04 -8.66 13.33
N GLN A 122 17.24 -8.14 13.06
CA GLN A 122 17.53 -6.69 13.13
C GLN A 122 16.86 -5.90 11.99
N SER A 123 16.41 -6.57 10.93
CA SER A 123 15.78 -5.93 9.77
C SER A 123 14.39 -5.42 10.15
N LYS A 124 14.21 -4.10 10.10
CA LYS A 124 12.95 -3.40 10.38
C LYS A 124 12.49 -2.61 9.16
N PHE A 125 11.19 -2.40 9.06
CA PHE A 125 10.56 -1.71 7.95
C PHE A 125 10.19 -0.26 8.31
N ASN A 126 10.37 0.64 7.35
CA ASN A 126 9.90 2.01 7.46
C ASN A 126 8.40 2.10 7.17
N VAL A 127 7.91 1.24 6.28
CA VAL A 127 6.48 1.12 5.98
C VAL A 127 6.13 -0.36 5.88
N ILE A 128 5.01 -0.75 6.50
CA ILE A 128 4.35 -2.03 6.24
C ILE A 128 3.01 -1.72 5.59
N PHE A 129 2.82 -2.12 4.35
CA PHE A 129 1.52 -2.13 3.69
C PHE A 129 0.80 -3.44 3.97
N ILE A 130 -0.48 -3.36 4.32
CA ILE A 130 -1.37 -4.52 4.46
C ILE A 130 -2.52 -4.33 3.48
N ASP A 131 -2.50 -5.12 2.41
CA ASP A 131 -3.54 -5.23 1.38
C ASP A 131 -3.90 -6.71 1.16
N ALA A 132 -3.96 -7.45 2.26
CA ALA A 132 -4.39 -8.84 2.28
C ALA A 132 -5.91 -8.89 2.46
N CYS A 133 -6.62 -9.31 1.42
CA CYS A 133 -8.06 -9.31 1.33
C CYS A 133 -8.62 -10.70 1.03
N TYR A 134 -9.87 -10.91 1.41
CA TYR A 134 -10.67 -12.00 0.88
C TYR A 134 -11.20 -11.69 -0.51
N ASP A 135 -11.52 -12.74 -1.27
CA ASP A 135 -12.27 -12.66 -2.53
C ASP A 135 -13.79 -12.48 -2.32
N ARG A 136 -14.23 -12.50 -1.06
CA ARG A 136 -15.62 -12.39 -0.61
C ARG A 136 -15.71 -11.62 0.72
N ILE A 137 -16.91 -11.23 1.10
CA ILE A 137 -17.16 -10.64 2.42
C ILE A 137 -17.13 -11.76 3.47
N VAL A 138 -16.32 -11.59 4.52
CA VAL A 138 -16.23 -12.49 5.69
C VAL A 138 -16.42 -11.64 6.93
N ASP A 139 -17.45 -11.94 7.73
CA ASP A 139 -17.80 -11.16 8.93
C ASP A 139 -17.86 -9.65 8.66
N GLU A 140 -18.58 -9.26 7.60
CA GLU A 140 -18.79 -7.86 7.18
C GLU A 140 -17.53 -7.12 6.68
N VAL A 141 -16.39 -7.80 6.60
CA VAL A 141 -15.09 -7.25 6.17
C VAL A 141 -14.52 -8.06 5.01
N MET A 142 -13.96 -7.38 4.01
CA MET A 142 -13.20 -8.01 2.93
C MET A 142 -11.71 -7.74 3.07
N CYS A 143 -11.33 -6.52 3.49
CA CYS A 143 -9.96 -6.15 3.82
C CYS A 143 -9.89 -5.42 5.16
N PRO A 144 -8.89 -5.68 6.01
CA PRO A 144 -7.91 -6.76 5.88
C PRO A 144 -8.50 -8.13 6.30
N VAL A 145 -7.82 -9.23 5.95
CA VAL A 145 -8.12 -10.55 6.53
C VAL A 145 -7.99 -10.55 8.06
N GLU A 146 -8.71 -11.43 8.75
CA GLU A 146 -8.85 -11.44 10.22
C GLU A 146 -7.52 -11.61 10.95
N ALA A 147 -6.54 -12.27 10.33
CA ALA A 147 -5.19 -12.38 10.87
C ALA A 147 -4.59 -11.00 11.21
N PHE A 148 -4.91 -9.96 10.44
CA PHE A 148 -4.47 -8.57 10.67
C PHE A 148 -5.49 -7.71 11.43
N MET A 149 -6.48 -8.34 12.10
CA MET A 149 -7.39 -7.69 13.05
C MET A 149 -7.16 -8.13 14.49
N LEU A 150 -6.42 -9.25 14.69
CA LEU A 150 -6.11 -9.81 16.00
C LEU A 150 -5.02 -9.00 16.71
N LYS A 151 -5.30 -8.58 17.97
CA LYS A 151 -4.41 -7.72 18.76
C LYS A 151 -3.00 -8.29 18.87
N GLN A 152 -2.85 -9.59 19.12
CA GLN A 152 -1.55 -10.25 19.22
C GLN A 152 -0.73 -10.17 17.93
N ASN A 153 -1.40 -10.25 16.77
CA ASN A 153 -0.74 -10.18 15.47
C ASN A 153 -0.35 -8.74 15.12
N LEU A 154 -1.17 -7.75 15.51
CA LEU A 154 -0.80 -6.34 15.39
C LEU A 154 0.47 -5.99 16.18
N HIS A 155 0.73 -6.64 17.31
CA HIS A 155 1.99 -6.46 18.04
C HIS A 155 3.19 -7.04 17.29
N ILE A 156 3.00 -8.10 16.50
CA ILE A 156 4.05 -8.65 15.62
C ILE A 156 4.37 -7.64 14.51
N VAL A 157 3.33 -7.09 13.86
CA VAL A 157 3.49 -6.03 12.85
C VAL A 157 4.23 -4.82 13.45
N LYS A 158 3.80 -4.34 14.62
CA LYS A 158 4.44 -3.21 15.32
C LYS A 158 5.92 -3.48 15.62
N LYS A 159 6.26 -4.70 16.07
CA LYS A 159 7.66 -5.08 16.33
C LYS A 159 8.51 -5.12 15.06
N ALA A 160 7.93 -5.29 13.88
CA ALA A 160 8.65 -5.30 12.61
C ALA A 160 8.91 -3.88 12.07
N LEU A 161 8.25 -2.85 12.60
CA LEU A 161 8.48 -1.46 12.23
C LEU A 161 9.75 -0.88 12.87
N THR A 162 10.36 0.07 12.17
CA THR A 162 11.33 1.00 12.76
C THR A 162 10.63 1.95 13.74
N LYS A 163 11.41 2.66 14.57
CA LYS A 163 10.87 3.62 15.56
C LYS A 163 9.91 4.66 14.95
N ASN A 164 10.20 5.14 13.75
CA ASN A 164 9.37 6.12 13.03
C ASN A 164 8.57 5.47 11.88
N GLY A 165 8.50 4.14 11.86
CA GLY A 165 7.80 3.41 10.84
C GLY A 165 6.29 3.47 11.03
N ILE A 166 5.56 3.30 9.94
CA ILE A 166 4.10 3.27 9.96
C ILE A 166 3.57 1.99 9.31
N VAL A 167 2.39 1.58 9.73
CA VAL A 167 1.56 0.63 8.99
C VAL A 167 0.52 1.41 8.19
N VAL A 168 0.30 1.00 6.95
CA VAL A 168 -0.76 1.56 6.09
C VAL A 168 -1.56 0.39 5.56
N LEU A 169 -2.87 0.39 5.76
CA LEU A 169 -3.72 -0.72 5.35
C LEU A 169 -4.93 -0.25 4.56
N SER A 170 -5.34 -1.11 3.63
CA SER A 170 -6.64 -1.08 2.97
C SER A 170 -7.69 -1.64 3.93
N VAL A 171 -8.81 -0.95 4.06
CA VAL A 171 -9.97 -1.37 4.85
C VAL A 171 -11.18 -1.34 3.93
N LEU A 172 -11.61 -2.52 3.49
CA LEU A 172 -12.74 -2.70 2.60
C LEU A 172 -13.87 -3.35 3.39
N THR A 173 -14.86 -2.54 3.72
CA THR A 173 -16.07 -2.96 4.44
C THR A 173 -17.24 -2.08 4.03
N PHE A 174 -18.43 -2.65 4.09
CA PHE A 174 -19.67 -1.91 3.87
C PHE A 174 -20.25 -1.40 5.19
N GLU A 175 -19.69 -1.82 6.33
CA GLU A 175 -20.21 -1.56 7.67
C GLU A 175 -19.34 -0.54 8.41
N GLU A 176 -19.91 0.64 8.65
CA GLU A 176 -19.24 1.75 9.34
C GLU A 176 -18.81 1.37 10.79
N ASN A 177 -19.57 0.47 11.41
CA ASN A 177 -19.24 -0.06 12.74
C ASN A 177 -17.97 -0.91 12.72
N GLU A 178 -17.77 -1.73 11.69
CA GLU A 178 -16.54 -2.51 11.54
C GLU A 178 -15.35 -1.63 11.21
N LEU A 179 -15.53 -0.63 10.35
CA LEU A 179 -14.49 0.39 10.10
C LEU A 179 -14.01 1.04 11.40
N ARG A 180 -14.94 1.50 12.25
CA ARG A 180 -14.62 2.08 13.57
C ARG A 180 -13.91 1.10 14.49
N LYS A 181 -14.33 -0.17 14.54
CA LYS A 181 -13.69 -1.21 15.35
C LYS A 181 -12.26 -1.47 14.89
N ILE A 182 -12.02 -1.58 13.58
CA ILE A 182 -10.70 -1.76 12.98
C ILE A 182 -9.82 -0.54 13.32
N GLN A 183 -10.31 0.68 13.08
CA GLN A 183 -9.59 1.90 13.42
C GLN A 183 -9.21 1.95 14.90
N LYS A 184 -10.12 1.57 15.80
CA LYS A 184 -9.83 1.51 17.24
C LYS A 184 -8.75 0.49 17.57
N ARG A 185 -8.82 -0.73 17.03
CA ARG A 185 -7.81 -1.78 17.25
C ARG A 185 -6.42 -1.34 16.85
N TYR A 186 -6.30 -0.69 15.68
CA TYR A 186 -5.03 -0.16 15.20
C TYR A 186 -4.56 1.03 16.05
N THR A 187 -5.46 1.95 16.42
CA THR A 187 -5.10 3.08 17.29
C THR A 187 -4.59 2.60 18.64
N ASP A 188 -5.23 1.59 19.25
CA ASP A 188 -4.84 1.02 20.54
C ASP A 188 -3.43 0.40 20.53
N VAL A 189 -2.96 -0.11 19.39
CA VAL A 189 -1.63 -0.74 19.26
C VAL A 189 -0.58 0.25 18.76
N PHE A 190 -0.90 1.05 17.75
CA PHE A 190 0.07 1.91 17.04
C PHE A 190 0.07 3.35 17.55
N GLY A 191 -0.91 3.76 18.35
CA GLY A 191 -0.95 5.05 19.04
C GLY A 191 -1.74 6.13 18.28
N SER A 192 -1.34 6.47 17.06
CA SER A 192 -2.06 7.45 16.23
C SER A 192 -2.39 6.89 14.86
N CYS A 193 -3.58 7.24 14.36
CA CYS A 193 -4.03 6.87 13.02
C CYS A 193 -4.69 8.05 12.30
N HIS A 194 -4.58 8.05 10.97
CA HIS A 194 -5.39 8.87 10.07
C HIS A 194 -6.20 7.95 9.17
N LEU A 195 -7.52 8.17 9.14
CA LEU A 195 -8.42 7.53 8.18
C LEU A 195 -8.50 8.41 6.94
N ILE A 196 -8.25 7.81 5.78
CA ILE A 196 -8.32 8.41 4.46
C ILE A 196 -9.46 7.71 3.74
N THR A 197 -10.46 8.47 3.33
CA THR A 197 -11.61 8.00 2.55
C THR A 197 -11.58 8.66 1.18
N ASP A 198 -12.33 8.12 0.23
CA ASP A 198 -12.49 8.73 -1.09
C ASP A 198 -13.93 9.22 -1.25
N GLY A 199 -14.11 10.41 -1.83
CA GLY A 199 -15.44 10.99 -2.00
C GLY A 199 -16.37 10.20 -2.94
N LEU A 200 -15.81 9.38 -3.83
CA LEU A 200 -16.54 8.58 -4.81
C LEU A 200 -16.61 7.10 -4.41
N ASN A 201 -15.67 6.62 -3.59
CA ASN A 201 -15.64 5.27 -3.07
C ASN A 201 -15.82 5.25 -1.55
N LEU A 202 -17.04 4.94 -1.11
CA LEU A 202 -17.43 4.93 0.30
C LEU A 202 -17.12 3.62 1.03
N VAL A 203 -16.52 2.62 0.37
CA VAL A 203 -16.34 1.27 0.94
C VAL A 203 -14.88 0.87 1.10
N ASN A 204 -13.99 1.42 0.27
CA ASN A 204 -12.55 1.18 0.38
C ASN A 204 -11.86 2.38 1.02
N HIS A 205 -11.42 2.19 2.25
CA HIS A 205 -10.74 3.20 3.05
C HIS A 205 -9.28 2.84 3.26
N VAL A 206 -8.44 3.84 3.54
CA VAL A 206 -7.05 3.63 3.92
C VAL A 206 -6.83 4.13 5.32
N LEU A 207 -6.24 3.29 6.16
CA LEU A 207 -5.82 3.68 7.50
C LEU A 207 -4.30 3.73 7.55
N ALA A 208 -3.75 4.86 7.98
CA ALA A 208 -2.30 5.02 8.19
C ALA A 208 -2.04 5.23 9.68
N CYS A 209 -1.21 4.37 10.30
CA CYS A 209 -1.02 4.35 11.74
C CYS A 209 0.46 4.22 12.15
N GLY A 210 0.82 4.86 13.27
CA GLY A 210 2.15 4.78 13.86
C GLY A 210 2.31 5.70 15.06
N GLU A 211 3.53 5.72 15.62
CA GLU A 211 3.86 6.52 16.81
C GLU A 211 4.26 7.94 16.41
N TYR A 212 3.27 8.78 16.15
CA TYR A 212 3.48 10.21 15.83
C TYR A 212 2.43 11.10 16.49
N ARG A 213 2.73 12.40 16.61
CA ARG A 213 1.75 13.38 17.08
C ARG A 213 0.72 13.64 15.98
N ARG A 214 -0.51 13.18 16.18
CA ARG A 214 -1.63 13.43 15.24
C ARG A 214 -1.83 14.93 15.03
N ASN A 215 -1.78 15.36 13.76
CA ASN A 215 -2.10 16.73 13.35
C ASN A 215 -2.80 16.68 11.98
N LYS A 216 -4.14 16.69 12.03
CA LYS A 216 -5.00 16.55 10.85
C LYS A 216 -4.72 17.62 9.79
N ALA A 217 -4.65 18.89 10.19
CA ALA A 217 -4.40 20.00 9.25
C ALA A 217 -3.04 19.88 8.54
N LYS A 218 -1.98 19.53 9.28
CA LYS A 218 -0.65 19.29 8.69
C LYS A 218 -0.67 18.09 7.75
N PHE A 219 -1.31 16.99 8.15
CA PHE A 219 -1.41 15.78 7.34
C PHE A 219 -2.18 16.03 6.04
N VAL A 220 -3.36 16.67 6.09
CA VAL A 220 -4.15 17.04 4.90
C VAL A 220 -3.34 17.89 3.93
N ARG A 221 -2.65 18.93 4.43
CA ARG A 221 -1.80 19.78 3.59
C ARG A 221 -0.69 18.97 2.92
N LYS A 222 0.00 18.12 3.68
CA LYS A 222 1.08 17.29 3.15
C LYS A 222 0.58 16.24 2.17
N LEU A 223 -0.57 15.63 2.42
CA LEU A 223 -1.17 14.66 1.52
C LEU A 223 -1.49 15.31 0.17
N LYS A 224 -2.09 16.51 0.17
CA LYS A 224 -2.35 17.29 -1.06
C LYS A 224 -1.06 17.61 -1.83
N GLU A 225 0.00 18.02 -1.13
CA GLU A 225 1.32 18.25 -1.75
C GLU A 225 1.86 16.98 -2.43
N ILE A 226 1.72 15.81 -1.79
CA ILE A 226 2.18 14.53 -2.34
C ILE A 226 1.32 14.10 -3.53
N TYR A 227 -0.01 14.24 -3.44
CA TYR A 227 -0.91 13.93 -4.55
C TYR A 227 -0.59 14.75 -5.80
N GLN A 228 -0.34 16.05 -5.65
CA GLN A 228 0.09 16.90 -6.76
C GLN A 228 1.43 16.44 -7.35
N LYS A 229 2.41 16.10 -6.50
CA LYS A 229 3.72 15.63 -6.96
C LYS A 229 3.67 14.29 -7.69
N PHE A 230 2.77 13.40 -7.29
CA PHE A 230 2.59 12.09 -7.92
C PHE A 230 1.56 12.11 -9.06
N GLU A 231 1.01 13.28 -9.39
CA GLU A 231 -0.04 13.45 -10.39
C GLU A 231 -1.26 12.55 -10.14
N PHE A 232 -1.59 12.32 -8.86
CA PHE A 232 -2.76 11.57 -8.44
C PHE A 232 -4.03 12.41 -8.62
N ASN A 233 -5.06 11.78 -9.14
CA ASN A 233 -6.29 12.43 -9.60
C ASN A 233 -7.50 12.20 -8.68
N SER A 234 -7.39 11.34 -7.66
CA SER A 234 -8.48 11.17 -6.70
C SER A 234 -8.50 12.30 -5.67
N GLU A 235 -9.66 12.49 -5.03
CA GLU A 235 -9.87 13.51 -4.01
C GLU A 235 -10.07 12.85 -2.63
N PRO A 236 -8.97 12.62 -1.88
CA PRO A 236 -9.05 11.98 -0.57
C PRO A 236 -9.66 12.92 0.48
N ASN A 237 -10.57 12.38 1.28
CA ASN A 237 -11.13 13.00 2.47
C ASN A 237 -10.46 12.41 3.72
N ILE A 238 -10.17 13.24 4.71
CA ILE A 238 -9.52 12.80 5.96
C ILE A 238 -10.49 12.91 7.13
N ASP A 239 -10.62 11.84 7.90
CA ASP A 239 -11.36 11.80 9.17
C ASP A 239 -10.44 11.93 10.41
#